data_AF-A0A9P5Y9Q9-F1
#
_entry.id   AF-A0A9P5Y9Q9-F1
#
_cell.length_a   1.000
_cell.length_b   1.000
_cell.length_c   1.000
_cell.angle_alpha   90.00
_cell.angle_beta   90.00
_cell.angle_gamma   90.00
#
_symmetry.space_group_name_H-M   'P 1'
#
loop_
_entity.id
_entity.type
_entity.pdbx_description
1 polymer ?
#
loop_
_entity_poly.entity_id
_entity_poly.type
_entity_poly.pdbx_seq_one_letter_code
_entity_poly.pdbx_strand_id
1 'polypeptide(L)'
;MSRRSPLPLNFLKHHRPKLRLNEARIPPLSEESKQCLRNLASYRYPKSKISIPIPRSRSAAVLVALFVGRAGDLYVLLSRRSATLRTYAGDTSLPGGRVDPEDMTAEDTARREAFEEIGLPQDRHKVPLLCILEPFIAGNDTIVTPVVVLILDNTLRPILNTAEVTTLFSHPLASFLSTTSPFSAEPESVEVPYHSSTEWHSTGPNGKQWAHRAHQFLTGREAGGIKPVFGLTASILIRVSTIGYGREPDFEVHPPGSPSRDERFAWAMVSRPALREACDKEGLRADWEVLTRLAKGDTRRVDVKEKIAHKKGIWSADVWSKL
;
A
#
# COMPACT_ATOMS: atom_id res chain seq x y z
N MET A 1 25.99 11.86 31.64
CA MET A 1 25.49 10.91 30.62
C MET A 1 24.01 10.68 30.84
N SER A 2 23.15 11.40 30.11
CA SER A 2 21.69 11.27 30.21
C SER A 2 21.18 10.39 29.06
N ARG A 3 20.87 9.11 29.35
CA ARG A 3 20.16 8.23 28.41
C ARG A 3 18.73 8.75 28.24
N ARG A 4 18.49 9.57 27.22
CA ARG A 4 17.12 9.86 26.76
C ARG A 4 16.63 8.61 26.03
N SER A 5 15.62 7.96 26.59
CA SER A 5 14.82 6.95 25.90
C SER A 5 14.31 7.54 24.59
N PRO A 6 14.44 6.86 23.43
CA PRO A 6 13.84 7.36 22.20
C PRO A 6 12.32 7.36 22.37
N LEU A 7 11.72 8.56 22.28
CA LEU A 7 10.27 8.74 22.20
C LEU A 7 9.74 7.83 21.07
N PRO A 8 8.55 7.23 21.20
CA PRO A 8 7.98 6.43 20.13
C PRO A 8 7.77 7.31 18.89
N LEU A 9 8.65 7.15 17.89
CA LEU A 9 8.50 7.80 16.60
C LEU A 9 7.29 7.21 15.91
N ASN A 10 6.29 8.06 15.66
CA ASN A 10 5.17 7.70 14.82
C ASN A 10 5.70 7.45 13.39
N PHE A 11 5.77 6.18 12.97
CA PHE A 11 6.20 5.73 11.63
C PHE A 11 5.44 6.43 10.48
N LEU A 12 4.27 7.02 10.79
CA LEU A 12 3.42 7.82 9.90
C LEU A 12 3.58 9.34 10.12
N LYS A 13 4.71 9.83 10.64
CA LYS A 13 4.99 11.26 10.79
C LYS A 13 5.83 11.76 9.60
N HIS A 14 5.34 12.79 8.90
CA HIS A 14 5.82 13.13 7.56
C HIS A 14 6.46 14.52 7.45
N HIS A 15 7.48 14.62 6.60
CA HIS A 15 8.00 15.88 6.06
C HIS A 15 7.16 16.27 4.82
N ARG A 16 6.81 17.55 4.67
CA ARG A 16 5.87 18.03 3.63
C ARG A 16 6.46 19.20 2.83
N PRO A 17 7.11 18.96 1.68
CA PRO A 17 7.42 20.05 0.77
C PRO A 17 6.14 20.58 0.10
N LYS A 18 6.02 21.90 -0.06
CA LYS A 18 4.96 22.51 -0.86
C LYS A 18 5.30 22.27 -2.34
N LEU A 19 4.58 21.38 -3.01
CA LEU A 19 4.76 21.13 -4.44
C LEU A 19 4.22 22.32 -5.24
N ARG A 20 5.09 23.11 -5.87
CA ARG A 20 4.68 24.20 -6.76
C ARG A 20 4.68 23.70 -8.20
N LEU A 21 3.56 23.07 -8.61
CA LEU A 21 3.37 22.49 -9.95
C LEU A 21 3.58 23.50 -11.10
N ASN A 22 3.45 24.79 -10.84
CA ASN A 22 3.64 25.85 -11.83
C ASN A 22 5.10 26.30 -12.01
N GLU A 23 6.02 25.88 -11.14
CA GLU A 23 7.42 26.34 -11.12
C GLU A 23 8.42 25.23 -11.50
N ALA A 24 8.02 23.96 -11.42
CA ALA A 24 8.82 22.84 -11.90
C ALA A 24 8.73 22.73 -13.43
N ARG A 25 9.84 22.38 -14.11
CA ARG A 25 9.87 22.08 -15.56
C ARG A 25 9.14 20.76 -15.86
N ILE A 26 7.84 20.72 -15.63
CA ILE A 26 6.98 19.58 -15.94
C ILE A 26 6.53 19.73 -17.40
N PRO A 27 6.59 18.68 -18.23
CA PRO A 27 5.92 18.67 -19.53
C PRO A 27 4.46 19.12 -19.38
N PRO A 28 3.85 19.75 -20.39
CA PRO A 28 2.46 20.19 -20.29
C PRO A 28 1.56 19.01 -19.90
N LEU A 29 1.00 19.04 -18.70
CA LEU A 29 0.10 18.02 -18.17
C LEU A 29 -1.28 18.13 -18.84
N SER A 30 -1.92 16.99 -19.11
CA SER A 30 -3.36 16.96 -19.42
C SER A 30 -4.17 17.45 -18.21
N GLU A 31 -5.37 18.01 -18.43
CA GLU A 31 -6.20 18.48 -17.31
C GLU A 31 -6.56 17.34 -16.35
N GLU A 32 -6.81 16.15 -16.88
CA GLU A 32 -7.05 14.94 -16.09
C GLU A 32 -5.83 14.61 -15.20
N SER A 33 -4.61 14.69 -15.75
CA SER A 33 -3.38 14.47 -15.00
C SER A 33 -3.11 15.55 -13.94
N LYS A 34 -3.43 16.82 -14.22
CA LYS A 34 -3.37 17.91 -13.22
C LYS A 34 -4.31 17.62 -12.06
N GLN A 35 -5.54 17.22 -12.35
CA GLN A 35 -6.51 16.86 -11.33
C GLN A 35 -6.03 15.66 -10.51
N CYS A 36 -5.47 14.65 -11.18
CA CYS A 36 -4.88 13.48 -10.55
C CYS A 36 -3.81 13.82 -9.51
N LEU A 37 -2.83 14.65 -9.90
CA LEU A 37 -1.79 15.11 -8.98
C LEU A 37 -2.35 15.93 -7.82
N ARG A 38 -3.35 16.80 -8.04
CA ARG A 38 -4.00 17.57 -6.97
C ARG A 38 -4.70 16.68 -5.96
N ASN A 39 -5.44 15.68 -6.44
CA ASN A 39 -6.15 14.73 -5.58
C ASN A 39 -5.16 13.90 -4.75
N LEU A 40 -4.11 13.35 -5.38
CA LEU A 40 -3.07 12.60 -4.69
C LEU A 40 -2.33 13.47 -3.65
N ALA A 41 -1.91 14.68 -4.01
CA ALA A 41 -1.23 15.59 -3.08
C ALA A 41 -2.12 16.00 -1.88
N SER A 42 -3.43 16.06 -2.09
CA SER A 42 -4.41 16.39 -1.06
C SER A 42 -4.85 15.18 -0.24
N TYR A 43 -4.64 13.96 -0.74
CA TYR A 43 -5.09 12.73 -0.10
C TYR A 43 -4.46 12.56 1.28
N ARG A 44 -5.30 12.28 2.27
CA ARG A 44 -4.89 11.92 3.62
C ARG A 44 -5.60 10.64 3.98
N TYR A 45 -4.82 9.60 4.25
CA TYR A 45 -5.35 8.37 4.80
C TYR A 45 -6.14 8.69 6.09
N PRO A 46 -7.46 8.38 6.15
CA PRO A 46 -8.26 8.63 7.34
C PRO A 46 -7.72 7.80 8.50
N LYS A 47 -7.55 8.42 9.67
CA LYS A 47 -7.23 7.66 10.89
C LYS A 47 -8.40 6.71 11.18
N SER A 48 -8.15 5.40 11.14
CA SER A 48 -9.15 4.43 11.61
C SER A 48 -9.49 4.74 13.06
N LYS A 49 -10.77 4.57 13.42
CA LYS A 49 -11.25 4.74 14.80
C LYS A 49 -10.66 3.67 15.73
N ILE A 50 -10.14 2.59 15.17
CA ILE A 50 -9.52 1.46 15.86
C ILE A 50 -8.03 1.44 15.52
N SER A 51 -7.18 1.48 16.53
CA SER A 51 -5.73 1.36 16.36
C SER A 51 -5.36 -0.10 16.17
N ILE A 52 -5.04 -0.49 14.94
CA ILE A 52 -4.49 -1.82 14.63
C ILE A 52 -2.96 -1.71 14.73
N PRO A 53 -2.28 -2.47 15.60
CA PRO A 53 -0.83 -2.44 15.67
C PRO A 53 -0.23 -3.04 14.40
N ILE A 54 0.81 -2.39 13.90
CA ILE A 54 1.53 -2.79 12.69
C ILE A 54 2.99 -3.07 13.12
N PRO A 55 3.39 -4.33 13.27
CA PRO A 55 4.76 -4.66 13.65
C PRO A 55 5.72 -4.35 12.51
N ARG A 56 6.84 -3.70 12.84
CA ARG A 56 7.86 -3.30 11.87
C ARG A 56 8.47 -4.51 11.16
N SER A 57 8.67 -5.61 11.86
CA SER A 57 9.20 -6.87 11.31
C SER A 57 8.30 -7.53 10.26
N ARG A 58 7.02 -7.15 10.20
CA ARG A 58 6.06 -7.56 9.16
C ARG A 58 5.67 -6.41 8.25
N SER A 59 6.38 -5.29 8.30
CA SER A 59 6.09 -4.12 7.49
C SER A 59 7.00 -4.06 6.27
N ALA A 60 6.44 -3.55 5.18
CA ALA A 60 7.13 -3.21 3.95
C ALA A 60 6.57 -1.90 3.40
N ALA A 61 7.32 -1.26 2.52
CA ALA A 61 6.84 -0.11 1.77
C ALA A 61 7.19 -0.26 0.30
N VAL A 62 6.29 0.20 -0.56
CA VAL A 62 6.49 0.21 -2.02
C VAL A 62 6.33 1.61 -2.56
N LEU A 63 7.12 1.95 -3.55
CA LEU A 63 7.13 3.25 -4.19
C LEU A 63 6.28 3.22 -5.46
N VAL A 64 5.18 3.98 -5.44
CA VAL A 64 4.40 4.30 -6.64
C VAL A 64 5.02 5.55 -7.26
N ALA A 65 6.03 5.33 -8.09
CA ALA A 65 6.78 6.41 -8.74
C ALA A 65 6.08 6.84 -10.03
N LEU A 66 5.42 8.00 -9.97
CA LEU A 66 4.72 8.60 -11.10
C LEU A 66 5.64 9.50 -11.90
N PHE A 67 5.46 9.56 -13.22
CA PHE A 67 6.13 10.54 -14.06
C PHE A 67 5.20 10.98 -15.21
N VAL A 68 5.56 12.09 -15.85
CA VAL A 68 4.75 12.67 -16.93
C VAL A 68 5.24 12.17 -18.28
N GLY A 69 4.36 11.50 -19.02
CA GLY A 69 4.60 11.05 -20.38
C GLY A 69 4.60 12.21 -21.38
N ARG A 70 4.96 11.91 -22.63
CA ARG A 70 5.10 12.93 -23.70
C ARG A 70 3.80 13.68 -24.02
N ALA A 71 2.66 13.02 -23.87
CA ALA A 71 1.33 13.58 -24.11
C ALA A 71 0.74 14.32 -22.89
N GLY A 72 1.50 14.42 -21.79
CA GLY A 72 1.02 15.05 -20.55
C GLY A 72 0.29 14.10 -19.60
N ASP A 73 0.20 12.82 -19.94
CA ASP A 73 -0.43 11.78 -19.13
C ASP A 73 0.50 11.22 -18.05
N LEU A 74 -0.07 10.74 -16.96
CA LEU A 74 0.69 10.11 -15.88
C LEU A 74 0.95 8.64 -16.17
N TYR A 75 2.20 8.26 -15.95
CA TYR A 75 2.68 6.88 -16.01
C TYR A 75 3.19 6.48 -14.63
N VAL A 76 3.07 5.19 -14.31
CA VAL A 76 3.72 4.57 -13.16
C VAL A 76 4.90 3.74 -13.62
N LEU A 77 5.99 3.80 -12.85
CA LEU A 77 7.17 2.96 -13.03
C LEU A 77 6.97 1.59 -12.36
N LEU A 78 7.27 0.54 -13.11
CA LEU A 78 7.17 -0.86 -12.67
C LEU A 78 8.48 -1.59 -12.96
N SER A 79 8.74 -2.62 -12.15
CA SER A 79 9.90 -3.49 -12.29
C SER A 79 9.45 -4.93 -12.52
N ARG A 80 10.25 -5.69 -13.25
CA ARG A 80 10.21 -7.15 -13.27
C ARG A 80 11.25 -7.68 -12.29
N ARG A 81 10.78 -8.34 -11.24
CA ARG A 81 11.66 -8.98 -10.24
C ARG A 81 12.55 -10.03 -10.90
N SER A 82 13.78 -10.17 -10.41
CA SER A 82 14.69 -11.20 -10.89
C SER A 82 14.10 -12.60 -10.70
N ALA A 83 14.34 -13.47 -11.68
CA ALA A 83 13.91 -14.86 -11.64
C ALA A 83 14.62 -15.67 -10.54
N THR A 84 15.74 -15.16 -10.01
CA THR A 84 16.55 -15.83 -8.98
C THR A 84 16.06 -15.56 -7.54
N LEU A 85 15.07 -14.69 -7.36
CA LEU A 85 14.55 -14.36 -6.02
C LEU A 85 13.69 -15.49 -5.46
N ARG A 86 13.79 -15.70 -4.13
CA ARG A 86 13.07 -16.78 -3.43
C ARG A 86 11.54 -16.61 -3.44
N THR A 87 11.04 -15.39 -3.61
CA THR A 87 9.62 -15.05 -3.60
C THR A 87 9.28 -14.11 -4.74
N TYR A 88 8.15 -14.35 -5.41
CA TYR A 88 7.62 -13.51 -6.50
C TYR A 88 8.58 -13.36 -7.69
N ALA A 89 9.32 -14.44 -8.00
CA ALA A 89 10.31 -14.48 -9.07
C ALA A 89 9.67 -14.16 -10.44
N GLY A 90 10.22 -13.15 -11.14
CA GLY A 90 9.72 -12.72 -12.45
C GLY A 90 8.39 -11.96 -12.42
N ASP A 91 7.84 -11.65 -11.25
CA ASP A 91 6.59 -10.90 -11.15
C ASP A 91 6.79 -9.41 -11.45
N THR A 92 5.73 -8.80 -11.98
CA THR A 92 5.65 -7.34 -12.14
C THR A 92 5.28 -6.70 -10.80
N SER A 93 6.13 -5.80 -10.33
CA SER A 93 6.00 -5.16 -9.01
C SER A 93 6.29 -3.67 -9.05
N LEU A 94 5.82 -2.99 -8.01
CA LEU A 94 6.34 -1.68 -7.63
C LEU A 94 7.69 -1.87 -6.93
N PRO A 95 8.66 -0.95 -7.11
CA PRO A 95 9.90 -0.98 -6.33
C PRO A 95 9.62 -0.90 -4.85
N GLY A 96 10.31 -1.69 -4.04
CA GLY A 96 10.05 -1.71 -2.60
C GLY A 96 10.38 -3.01 -1.91
N GLY A 97 10.35 -2.97 -0.59
CA GLY A 97 10.81 -4.07 0.24
C GLY A 97 10.48 -3.87 1.72
N ARG A 98 11.12 -4.68 2.55
CA ARG A 98 10.85 -4.73 3.98
C ARG A 98 11.45 -3.52 4.69
N VAL A 99 10.82 -3.15 5.80
CA VAL A 99 11.35 -2.12 6.69
C VAL A 99 12.68 -2.59 7.31
N ASP A 100 13.71 -1.78 7.17
CA ASP A 100 15.00 -1.94 7.86
C ASP A 100 14.94 -1.30 9.27
N PRO A 101 15.70 -1.79 10.26
CA PRO A 101 15.92 -1.11 11.53
C PRO A 101 16.23 0.40 11.44
N GLU A 102 16.97 0.84 10.41
CA GLU A 102 17.37 2.24 10.22
C GLU A 102 16.26 3.12 9.62
N ASP A 103 15.24 2.51 9.00
CA ASP A 103 14.17 3.25 8.32
C ASP A 103 13.25 3.98 9.32
N MET A 104 13.23 5.31 9.31
CA MET A 104 12.42 6.08 10.26
C MET A 104 10.93 6.09 9.89
N THR A 105 10.61 5.99 8.60
CA THR A 105 9.24 6.06 8.05
C THR A 105 9.05 5.13 6.86
N ALA A 106 7.79 4.89 6.47
CA ALA A 106 7.48 4.14 5.24
C ALA A 106 8.04 4.80 3.98
N GLU A 107 8.12 6.14 3.96
CA GLU A 107 8.75 6.88 2.86
C GLU A 107 10.24 6.58 2.78
N ASP A 108 10.94 6.53 3.92
CA ASP A 108 12.37 6.21 3.97
C ASP A 108 12.62 4.79 3.45
N THR A 109 11.83 3.80 3.91
CA THR A 109 11.88 2.42 3.37
C THR A 109 11.67 2.39 1.86
N ALA A 110 10.59 2.99 1.35
CA ALA A 110 10.27 2.94 -0.07
C ALA A 110 11.33 3.63 -0.94
N ARG A 111 11.93 4.72 -0.45
CA ARG A 111 13.02 5.43 -1.15
C ARG A 111 14.33 4.66 -1.12
N ARG A 112 14.69 4.05 0.01
CA ARG A 112 15.88 3.20 0.13
C ARG A 112 15.80 2.04 -0.85
N GLU A 113 14.71 1.28 -0.80
CA GLU A 113 14.49 0.13 -1.68
C GLU A 113 14.46 0.54 -3.16
N ALA A 114 13.77 1.63 -3.53
CA ALA A 114 13.78 2.11 -4.91
C ALA A 114 15.18 2.60 -5.36
N PHE A 115 15.99 3.14 -4.46
CA PHE A 115 17.37 3.48 -4.77
C PHE A 115 18.23 2.22 -4.99
N GLU A 116 18.08 1.21 -4.14
CA GLU A 116 18.81 -0.07 -4.22
C GLU A 116 18.43 -0.87 -5.48
N GLU A 117 17.13 -0.99 -5.76
CA GLU A 117 16.63 -1.83 -6.86
C GLU A 117 16.82 -1.16 -8.24
N ILE A 118 16.57 0.16 -8.33
CA ILE A 118 16.45 0.86 -9.63
C ILE A 118 17.25 2.17 -9.71
N GLY A 119 18.04 2.51 -8.69
CA GLY A 119 18.87 3.72 -8.68
C GLY A 119 18.07 5.02 -8.63
N LEU A 120 16.81 4.98 -8.18
CA LEU A 120 15.97 6.18 -8.10
C LEU A 120 16.51 7.14 -7.03
N PRO A 121 16.79 8.42 -7.34
CA PRO A 121 17.35 9.35 -6.37
C PRO A 121 16.44 9.53 -5.15
N GLN A 122 17.05 9.48 -3.97
CA GLN A 122 16.35 9.75 -2.71
C GLN A 122 16.06 11.25 -2.49
N ASP A 123 16.59 12.12 -3.36
CA ASP A 123 16.37 13.56 -3.32
C ASP A 123 14.87 13.90 -3.44
N ARG A 124 14.31 14.42 -2.33
CA ARG A 124 12.90 14.78 -2.20
C ARG A 124 12.50 16.00 -3.05
N HIS A 125 13.44 16.78 -3.57
CA HIS A 125 13.15 17.86 -4.52
C HIS A 125 12.98 17.31 -5.95
N LYS A 126 13.76 16.31 -6.32
CA LYS A 126 13.66 15.64 -7.63
C LYS A 126 12.52 14.62 -7.68
N VAL A 127 12.25 13.98 -6.56
CA VAL A 127 11.22 12.93 -6.43
C VAL A 127 10.32 13.26 -5.23
N PRO A 128 9.55 14.36 -5.25
CA PRO A 128 8.71 14.76 -4.14
C PRO A 128 7.58 13.78 -3.82
N LEU A 129 7.30 13.65 -2.52
CA LEU A 129 6.15 12.91 -2.00
C LEU A 129 4.84 13.61 -2.37
N LEU A 130 3.89 12.84 -2.91
CA LEU A 130 2.50 13.26 -3.09
C LEU A 130 1.66 12.85 -1.87
N CYS A 131 1.64 11.56 -1.56
CA CYS A 131 0.92 11.02 -0.42
C CYS A 131 1.42 9.62 -0.03
N ILE A 132 0.94 9.16 1.13
CA ILE A 132 1.10 7.78 1.57
C ILE A 132 -0.31 7.22 1.71
N LEU A 133 -0.56 6.08 1.09
CA LEU A 133 -1.84 5.40 1.13
C LEU A 133 -2.00 4.59 2.42
N GLU A 134 -3.23 4.14 2.64
CA GLU A 134 -3.50 3.06 3.58
C GLU A 134 -2.59 1.85 3.34
N PRO A 135 -2.20 1.13 4.42
CA PRO A 135 -1.52 -0.14 4.26
C PRO A 135 -2.45 -1.21 3.67
N PHE A 136 -1.85 -2.12 2.93
CA PHE A 136 -2.43 -3.33 2.38
C PHE A 136 -1.81 -4.56 3.03
N ILE A 137 -2.50 -5.69 3.01
CA ILE A 137 -1.95 -6.96 3.52
C ILE A 137 -1.65 -7.88 2.35
N ALA A 138 -0.41 -8.33 2.26
CA ALA A 138 0.01 -9.33 1.27
C ALA A 138 -0.42 -10.73 1.71
N GLY A 139 -0.43 -11.68 0.76
CA GLY A 139 -0.76 -13.08 1.05
C GLY A 139 0.16 -13.74 2.08
N ASN A 140 1.38 -13.23 2.25
CA ASN A 140 2.40 -13.71 3.18
C ASN A 140 2.44 -12.96 4.53
N ASP A 141 1.37 -12.26 4.88
CA ASP A 141 1.22 -11.47 6.12
C ASP A 141 2.10 -10.23 6.22
N THR A 142 2.74 -9.83 5.13
CA THR A 142 3.45 -8.55 5.08
C THR A 142 2.45 -7.41 4.93
N ILE A 143 2.55 -6.41 5.80
CA ILE A 143 1.78 -5.17 5.74
C ILE A 143 2.55 -4.19 4.85
N VAL A 144 2.03 -3.93 3.65
CA VAL A 144 2.68 -3.13 2.62
C VAL A 144 2.05 -1.74 2.59
N THR A 145 2.87 -0.71 2.79
CA THR A 145 2.43 0.69 2.74
C THR A 145 2.83 1.34 1.41
N PRO A 146 1.89 1.76 0.55
CA PRO A 146 2.23 2.42 -0.70
C PRO A 146 2.58 3.90 -0.48
N VAL A 147 3.70 4.31 -1.04
CA VAL A 147 4.24 5.68 -0.99
C VAL A 147 4.22 6.23 -2.41
N VAL A 148 3.45 7.29 -2.65
CA VAL A 148 3.28 7.87 -3.98
C VAL A 148 4.18 9.09 -4.12
N VAL A 149 5.02 9.08 -5.15
CA VAL A 149 5.94 10.19 -5.46
C VAL A 149 5.79 10.61 -6.92
N LEU A 150 6.19 11.84 -7.23
CA LEU A 150 6.28 12.35 -8.58
C LEU A 150 7.75 12.54 -8.96
N ILE A 151 8.21 11.88 -10.02
CA ILE A 151 9.52 12.11 -10.61
C ILE A 151 9.43 13.39 -11.45
N LEU A 152 10.18 14.42 -11.04
CA LEU A 152 10.32 15.69 -11.76
C LEU A 152 11.59 15.76 -12.60
N ASP A 153 12.58 14.90 -12.31
CA ASP A 153 13.86 14.88 -13.00
C ASP A 153 13.79 14.00 -14.26
N ASN A 154 13.59 14.63 -15.41
CA ASN A 154 13.56 13.95 -16.71
C ASN A 154 14.95 13.49 -17.20
N THR A 155 16.03 13.84 -16.48
CA THR A 155 17.39 13.37 -16.78
C THR A 155 17.73 12.04 -16.10
N LEU A 156 16.83 11.56 -15.23
CA LEU A 156 17.02 10.35 -14.46
C LEU A 156 17.27 9.15 -15.39
N ARG A 157 18.37 8.45 -15.11
CA ARG A 157 18.76 7.20 -15.77
C ARG A 157 18.77 6.13 -14.68
N PRO A 158 17.69 5.33 -14.55
CA PRO A 158 17.64 4.25 -13.56
C PRO A 158 18.82 3.30 -13.75
N ILE A 159 19.51 2.97 -12.66
CA ILE A 159 20.58 1.97 -12.64
C ILE A 159 20.01 0.75 -11.95
N LEU A 160 19.79 -0.32 -12.71
CA LEU A 160 19.13 -1.51 -12.18
C LEU A 160 20.13 -2.39 -11.44
N ASN A 161 19.78 -2.81 -10.23
CA ASN A 161 20.44 -3.93 -9.58
C ASN A 161 19.93 -5.23 -10.21
N THR A 162 20.70 -5.80 -11.13
CA THR A 162 20.29 -6.99 -11.90
C THR A 162 20.08 -8.24 -11.06
N ALA A 163 20.61 -8.27 -9.83
CA ALA A 163 20.33 -9.35 -8.88
C ALA A 163 18.87 -9.36 -8.42
N GLU A 164 18.20 -8.20 -8.42
CA GLU A 164 16.86 -8.01 -7.87
C GLU A 164 15.84 -7.60 -8.94
N VAL A 165 16.25 -6.82 -9.94
CA VAL A 165 15.39 -6.31 -11.02
C VAL A 165 16.00 -6.62 -12.38
N THR A 166 15.24 -7.30 -13.23
CA THR A 166 15.68 -7.66 -14.59
C THR A 166 15.31 -6.60 -15.63
N THR A 167 14.18 -5.92 -15.43
CA THR A 167 13.69 -4.94 -16.41
C THR A 167 12.86 -3.89 -15.70
N LEU A 168 12.94 -2.66 -16.20
CA LEU A 168 12.12 -1.53 -15.79
C LEU A 168 11.24 -1.11 -16.96
N PHE A 169 9.97 -0.86 -16.70
CA PHE A 169 9.03 -0.38 -17.70
C PHE A 169 7.98 0.50 -17.07
N SER A 170 7.14 1.11 -17.89
CA SER A 170 6.09 2.00 -17.43
C SER A 170 4.74 1.63 -18.01
N HIS A 171 3.70 1.97 -17.26
CA HIS A 171 2.30 1.76 -17.66
C HIS A 171 1.49 3.04 -17.40
N PRO A 172 0.54 3.41 -18.28
CA PRO A 172 -0.33 4.56 -18.01
C PRO A 172 -1.10 4.36 -16.70
N LEU A 173 -1.13 5.37 -15.83
CA LEU A 173 -1.81 5.23 -14.54
C LEU A 173 -3.33 5.11 -14.71
N ALA A 174 -3.90 5.85 -15.67
CA ALA A 174 -5.34 5.85 -15.95
C ALA A 174 -5.86 4.46 -16.37
N SER A 175 -5.03 3.64 -17.01
CA SER A 175 -5.47 2.36 -17.57
C SER A 175 -5.76 1.29 -16.52
N PHE A 176 -5.42 1.51 -15.25
CA PHE A 176 -5.86 0.65 -14.14
C PHE A 176 -7.31 0.89 -13.73
N LEU A 177 -8.00 1.85 -14.36
CA LEU A 177 -9.44 2.10 -14.19
C LEU A 177 -10.28 1.61 -15.37
N SER A 178 -9.66 1.02 -16.39
CA SER A 178 -10.37 0.55 -17.57
C SER A 178 -10.09 -0.91 -17.89
N THR A 179 -11.09 -1.58 -18.46
CA THR A 179 -10.95 -2.88 -19.12
C THR A 179 -10.34 -2.79 -20.52
N THR A 180 -10.26 -1.58 -21.10
CA THR A 180 -9.73 -1.35 -22.44
C THR A 180 -8.21 -1.15 -22.39
N SER A 181 -7.51 -1.80 -23.33
CA SER A 181 -6.06 -1.64 -23.49
C SER A 181 -5.70 -0.18 -23.78
N PRO A 182 -4.69 0.39 -23.10
CA PRO A 182 -4.16 1.71 -23.47
C PRO A 182 -3.22 1.64 -24.68
N PHE A 183 -2.92 0.45 -25.20
CA PHE A 183 -2.08 0.24 -26.36
C PHE A 183 -2.96 -0.07 -27.57
N SER A 184 -2.57 0.45 -28.74
CA SER A 184 -3.21 0.12 -30.01
C SER A 184 -3.21 -1.40 -30.22
N ALA A 185 -4.36 -1.96 -30.59
CA ALA A 185 -4.46 -3.37 -30.94
C ALA A 185 -3.72 -3.62 -32.27
N GLU A 186 -2.90 -4.67 -32.30
CA GLU A 186 -2.38 -5.20 -33.57
C GLU A 186 -3.51 -6.03 -34.22
N PRO A 187 -3.82 -5.83 -35.52
CA PRO A 187 -4.97 -6.46 -36.19
C PRO A 187 -5.03 -7.99 -36.12
N GLU A 188 -3.90 -8.66 -35.84
CA GLU A 188 -3.76 -10.11 -35.87
C GLU A 188 -3.52 -10.75 -34.49
N SER A 189 -3.57 -9.97 -33.40
CA SER A 189 -3.35 -10.53 -32.06
C SER A 189 -4.57 -11.32 -31.58
N VAL A 190 -4.34 -12.51 -30.99
CA VAL A 190 -5.36 -13.24 -30.23
C VAL A 190 -5.94 -12.28 -29.18
N GLU A 191 -7.27 -12.12 -29.15
CA GLU A 191 -8.00 -11.25 -28.22
C GLU A 191 -7.89 -11.77 -26.78
N VAL A 192 -6.70 -11.65 -26.18
CA VAL A 192 -6.56 -11.77 -24.73
C VAL A 192 -7.04 -10.45 -24.14
N PRO A 193 -8.05 -10.44 -23.26
CA PRO A 193 -8.57 -9.21 -22.70
C PRO A 193 -7.48 -8.51 -21.88
N TYR A 194 -7.35 -7.20 -22.06
CA TYR A 194 -6.38 -6.39 -21.32
C TYR A 194 -6.59 -6.51 -19.81
N HIS A 195 -7.84 -6.52 -19.37
CA HIS A 195 -8.22 -6.75 -17.97
C HIS A 195 -8.90 -8.10 -17.81
N SER A 196 -8.54 -8.82 -16.76
CA SER A 196 -9.29 -9.97 -16.28
C SER A 196 -9.29 -9.99 -14.76
N SER A 197 -10.17 -10.81 -14.17
CA SER A 197 -10.20 -10.97 -12.73
C SER A 197 -10.54 -12.39 -12.32
N THR A 198 -10.11 -12.77 -11.12
CA THR A 198 -10.37 -14.09 -10.54
C THR A 198 -10.82 -13.92 -9.10
N GLU A 199 -11.87 -14.63 -8.72
CA GLU A 199 -12.37 -14.61 -7.35
C GLU A 199 -11.68 -15.68 -6.50
N TRP A 200 -11.07 -15.22 -5.42
CA TRP A 200 -10.40 -16.05 -4.43
C TRP A 200 -11.25 -16.11 -3.18
N HIS A 201 -11.42 -17.31 -2.65
CA HIS A 201 -12.24 -17.56 -1.48
C HIS A 201 -11.35 -17.82 -0.27
N SER A 202 -11.79 -17.35 0.89
CA SER A 202 -11.12 -17.56 2.16
C SER A 202 -12.14 -17.67 3.29
N THR A 203 -11.77 -18.37 4.36
CA THR A 203 -12.60 -18.49 5.54
C THR A 203 -12.35 -17.32 6.49
N GLY A 204 -13.39 -16.51 6.70
CA GLY A 204 -13.45 -15.45 7.70
C GLY A 204 -13.91 -15.95 9.08
N PRO A 205 -14.18 -15.03 10.01
CA PRO A 205 -14.65 -15.38 11.36
C PRO A 205 -15.94 -16.20 11.34
N ASN A 206 -16.07 -17.12 12.30
CA ASN A 206 -17.21 -18.02 12.45
C ASN A 206 -17.51 -18.88 11.19
N GLY A 207 -16.52 -19.13 10.34
CA GLY A 207 -16.70 -19.90 9.11
C GLY A 207 -17.32 -19.12 7.95
N LYS A 208 -17.56 -17.81 8.10
CA LYS A 208 -18.11 -16.95 7.03
C LYS A 208 -17.19 -17.00 5.81
N GLN A 209 -17.74 -17.31 4.64
CA GLN A 209 -16.98 -17.29 3.39
C GLN A 209 -16.75 -15.84 2.96
N TRP A 210 -15.48 -15.50 2.72
CA TRP A 210 -15.06 -14.21 2.18
C TRP A 210 -14.52 -14.41 0.77
N ALA A 211 -15.03 -13.63 -0.17
CA ALA A 211 -14.49 -13.55 -1.51
C ALA A 211 -13.60 -12.30 -1.64
N HIS A 212 -12.54 -12.44 -2.43
CA HIS A 212 -11.67 -11.34 -2.84
C HIS A 212 -11.44 -11.45 -4.34
N ARG A 213 -11.59 -10.34 -5.06
CA ARG A 213 -11.31 -10.30 -6.50
C ARG A 213 -9.87 -9.88 -6.74
N ALA A 214 -9.09 -10.78 -7.32
CA ALA A 214 -7.75 -10.50 -7.78
C ALA A 214 -7.82 -10.01 -9.24
N HIS A 215 -7.31 -8.82 -9.50
CA HIS A 215 -7.32 -8.21 -10.84
C HIS A 215 -6.00 -8.45 -11.55
N GLN A 216 -6.08 -8.60 -12.86
CA GLN A 216 -4.96 -8.74 -13.77
C GLN A 216 -5.06 -7.70 -14.89
N PHE A 217 -3.94 -7.05 -15.21
CA PHE A 217 -3.81 -6.15 -16.36
C PHE A 217 -2.62 -6.55 -17.20
N LEU A 218 -2.83 -6.72 -18.50
CA LEU A 218 -1.75 -6.95 -19.45
C LEU A 218 -0.86 -5.70 -19.54
N THR A 219 0.42 -5.91 -19.83
CA THR A 219 1.45 -4.89 -19.91
C THR A 219 1.82 -4.55 -21.36
N GLY A 220 1.29 -5.29 -22.34
CA GLY A 220 1.71 -5.22 -23.74
C GLY A 220 3.12 -5.75 -23.98
N ARG A 221 3.67 -6.48 -23.01
CA ARG A 221 5.07 -6.96 -22.98
C ARG A 221 5.16 -8.45 -22.62
N GLU A 222 4.03 -9.14 -22.62
CA GLU A 222 3.91 -10.56 -22.28
C GLU A 222 4.74 -11.44 -23.22
N ALA A 223 4.83 -11.10 -24.51
CA ALA A 223 5.69 -11.79 -25.46
C ALA A 223 7.19 -11.69 -25.09
N GLY A 224 7.60 -10.64 -24.37
CA GLY A 224 8.94 -10.48 -23.80
C GLY A 224 9.12 -11.16 -22.43
N GLY A 225 8.14 -11.94 -21.99
CA GLY A 225 8.14 -12.64 -20.70
C GLY A 225 7.85 -11.75 -19.50
N ILE A 226 7.37 -10.51 -19.69
CA ILE A 226 6.86 -9.68 -18.61
C ILE A 226 5.50 -10.23 -18.18
N LYS A 227 5.36 -10.56 -16.89
CA LYS A 227 4.06 -11.03 -16.38
C LYS A 227 3.07 -9.85 -16.29
N PRO A 228 1.77 -10.11 -16.44
CA PRO A 228 0.73 -9.12 -16.17
C PRO A 228 0.87 -8.47 -14.78
N VAL A 229 0.38 -7.25 -14.65
CA VAL A 229 0.21 -6.61 -13.33
C VAL A 229 -0.91 -7.34 -12.61
N PHE A 230 -0.60 -7.99 -11.49
CA PHE A 230 -1.54 -8.86 -10.79
C PHE A 230 -1.54 -8.63 -9.27
N GLY A 231 -2.58 -9.12 -8.60
CA GLY A 231 -2.63 -9.29 -7.16
C GLY A 231 -2.50 -7.97 -6.40
N LEU A 232 -1.61 -7.94 -5.40
CA LEU A 232 -1.44 -6.75 -4.55
C LEU A 232 -0.99 -5.52 -5.36
N THR A 233 -0.11 -5.69 -6.33
CA THR A 233 0.34 -4.60 -7.21
C THR A 233 -0.85 -3.99 -7.95
N ALA A 234 -1.72 -4.84 -8.54
CA ALA A 234 -2.94 -4.38 -9.21
C ALA A 234 -3.89 -3.66 -8.24
N SER A 235 -4.11 -4.21 -7.04
CA SER A 235 -4.97 -3.58 -6.03
C SER A 235 -4.46 -2.20 -5.59
N ILE A 236 -3.14 -2.04 -5.42
CA ILE A 236 -2.53 -0.74 -5.08
C ILE A 236 -2.73 0.25 -6.23
N LEU A 237 -2.48 -0.17 -7.47
CA LEU A 237 -2.57 0.71 -8.64
C LEU A 237 -4.01 1.13 -8.94
N ILE A 238 -4.99 0.21 -8.84
CA ILE A 238 -6.41 0.56 -8.89
C ILE A 238 -6.69 1.64 -7.84
N ARG A 239 -6.26 1.43 -6.58
CA ARG A 239 -6.55 2.39 -5.51
C ARG A 239 -5.90 3.75 -5.73
N VAL A 240 -4.64 3.81 -6.15
CA VAL A 240 -3.95 5.06 -6.49
C VAL A 240 -4.68 5.77 -7.62
N SER A 241 -5.05 5.04 -8.68
CA SER A 241 -5.75 5.61 -9.82
C SER A 241 -7.15 6.11 -9.43
N THR A 242 -7.91 5.39 -8.61
CA THR A 242 -9.23 5.82 -8.12
C THR A 242 -9.14 7.12 -7.33
N ILE A 243 -8.17 7.22 -6.42
CA ILE A 243 -7.93 8.45 -5.64
C ILE A 243 -7.51 9.59 -6.55
N GLY A 244 -6.54 9.34 -7.43
CA GLY A 244 -5.99 10.35 -8.32
C GLY A 244 -7.05 10.86 -9.28
N TYR A 245 -7.58 10.01 -10.15
CA TYR A 245 -8.56 10.42 -11.16
C TYR A 245 -9.93 10.77 -10.58
N GLY A 246 -10.20 10.46 -9.32
CA GLY A 246 -11.44 10.82 -8.64
C GLY A 246 -12.67 10.12 -9.22
N ARG A 247 -12.49 8.92 -9.78
CA ARG A 247 -13.56 8.09 -10.35
C ARG A 247 -13.30 6.62 -10.06
N GLU A 248 -14.38 5.84 -10.02
CA GLU A 248 -14.30 4.38 -9.91
C GLU A 248 -13.87 3.74 -11.24
N PRO A 249 -13.29 2.52 -11.21
CA PRO A 249 -13.03 1.75 -12.43
C PRO A 249 -14.31 1.39 -13.20
N ASP A 250 -14.19 1.09 -14.49
CA ASP A 250 -15.28 0.57 -15.34
C ASP A 250 -15.63 -0.92 -15.07
N PHE A 251 -15.00 -1.51 -14.06
CA PHE A 251 -15.23 -2.86 -13.57
C PHE A 251 -15.39 -2.86 -12.05
N GLU A 252 -16.05 -3.88 -11.52
CA GLU A 252 -16.23 -4.06 -10.08
C GLU A 252 -14.94 -4.51 -9.39
N VAL A 253 -14.46 -3.74 -8.41
CA VAL A 253 -13.21 -4.02 -7.66
C VAL A 253 -13.38 -5.11 -6.59
N HIS A 254 -14.58 -5.23 -6.02
CA HIS A 254 -14.86 -6.13 -4.91
C HIS A 254 -16.12 -6.94 -5.17
N PRO A 255 -16.12 -8.25 -4.89
CA PRO A 255 -17.34 -9.04 -4.90
C PRO A 255 -18.37 -8.54 -3.88
N PRO A 256 -19.68 -8.73 -4.12
CA PRO A 256 -20.71 -8.41 -3.14
C PRO A 256 -20.45 -9.05 -1.77
N GLY A 257 -20.63 -8.29 -0.69
CA GLY A 257 -20.45 -8.80 0.67
C GLY A 257 -18.99 -9.01 1.10
N SER A 258 -18.03 -8.53 0.29
CA SER A 258 -16.61 -8.53 0.64
C SER A 258 -16.36 -7.81 1.97
N PRO A 259 -15.46 -8.33 2.82
CA PRO A 259 -15.06 -7.64 4.03
C PRO A 259 -14.36 -6.31 3.68
N SER A 260 -14.64 -5.30 4.48
CA SER A 260 -13.87 -4.06 4.48
C SER A 260 -12.39 -4.33 4.75
N ARG A 261 -11.55 -3.37 4.38
CA ARG A 261 -10.11 -3.44 4.68
C ARG A 261 -9.84 -3.59 6.18
N ASP A 262 -10.54 -2.83 7.02
CA ASP A 262 -10.35 -2.88 8.48
C ASP A 262 -10.77 -4.24 9.06
N GLU A 263 -11.86 -4.83 8.56
CA GLU A 263 -12.26 -6.21 8.90
C GLU A 263 -11.19 -7.23 8.48
N ARG A 264 -10.64 -7.11 7.26
CA ARG A 264 -9.57 -8.00 6.77
C ARG A 264 -8.31 -7.91 7.59
N PHE A 265 -7.87 -6.69 7.91
CA PHE A 265 -6.71 -6.45 8.75
C PHE A 265 -6.92 -7.02 10.16
N ALA A 266 -8.07 -6.73 10.77
CA ALA A 266 -8.39 -7.26 12.09
C ALA A 266 -8.46 -8.79 12.10
N TRP A 267 -9.06 -9.40 11.07
CA TRP A 267 -9.08 -10.84 10.91
C TRP A 267 -7.69 -11.43 10.76
N ALA A 268 -6.82 -10.83 9.94
CA ALA A 268 -5.45 -11.31 9.79
C ALA A 268 -4.67 -11.24 11.11
N MET A 269 -4.84 -10.16 11.88
CA MET A 269 -4.22 -10.02 13.20
C MET A 269 -4.68 -11.08 14.21
N VAL A 270 -5.95 -11.47 14.16
CA VAL A 270 -6.55 -12.45 15.08
C VAL A 270 -6.27 -13.89 14.65
N SER A 271 -6.29 -14.17 13.35
CA SER A 271 -6.25 -15.53 12.80
C SER A 271 -4.86 -16.00 12.40
N ARG A 272 -3.89 -15.09 12.17
CA ARG A 272 -2.57 -15.44 11.65
C ARG A 272 -1.49 -15.25 12.72
N PRO A 273 -0.84 -16.34 13.19
CA PRO A 273 0.14 -16.28 14.28
C PRO A 273 1.31 -15.32 14.00
N ALA A 274 1.76 -15.24 12.75
CA ALA A 274 2.93 -14.46 12.34
C ALA A 274 2.85 -12.96 12.67
N LEU A 275 1.66 -12.36 12.60
CA LEU A 275 1.42 -10.95 12.94
C LEU A 275 1.31 -10.75 14.45
N ARG A 276 0.63 -11.68 15.12
CA ARG A 276 0.45 -11.66 16.57
C ARG A 276 1.79 -11.81 17.30
N GLU A 277 2.58 -12.82 16.93
CA GLU A 277 3.91 -13.07 17.50
C GLU A 277 4.85 -11.89 17.26
N ALA A 278 4.77 -11.24 16.09
CA ALA A 278 5.56 -10.06 15.80
C ALA A 278 5.16 -8.87 16.69
N CYS A 279 3.87 -8.67 16.96
CA CYS A 279 3.41 -7.66 17.92
C CYS A 279 3.91 -7.92 19.33
N ASP A 280 3.82 -9.18 19.79
CA ASP A 280 4.27 -9.58 21.13
C ASP A 280 5.78 -9.35 21.29
N LYS A 281 6.58 -9.74 20.28
CA LYS A 281 8.04 -9.55 20.26
C LYS A 281 8.45 -8.07 20.26
N GLU A 282 7.68 -7.22 19.59
CA GLU A 282 7.92 -5.77 19.52
C GLU A 282 7.26 -5.00 20.68
N GLY A 283 6.58 -5.68 21.61
CA GLY A 283 5.90 -5.05 22.74
C GLY A 283 4.71 -4.17 22.36
N LEU A 284 4.11 -4.40 21.19
CA LEU A 284 2.98 -3.63 20.68
C LEU A 284 1.68 -4.06 21.37
N ARG A 285 1.01 -3.10 22.02
CA ARG A 285 -0.28 -3.36 22.68
C ARG A 285 -1.42 -3.37 21.66
N ALA A 286 -1.99 -4.54 21.41
CA ALA A 286 -3.24 -4.72 20.67
C ALA A 286 -4.42 -4.87 21.64
N ASP A 287 -5.57 -4.25 21.34
CA ASP A 287 -6.83 -4.63 21.98
C ASP A 287 -7.46 -5.78 21.19
N TRP A 288 -7.08 -7.02 21.55
CA TRP A 288 -7.50 -8.24 20.85
C TRP A 288 -9.01 -8.44 20.84
N GLU A 289 -9.71 -7.95 21.85
CA GLU A 289 -11.17 -7.99 21.93
C GLU A 289 -11.80 -7.09 20.86
N VAL A 290 -11.28 -5.86 20.73
CA VAL A 290 -11.70 -4.92 19.70
C VAL A 290 -11.39 -5.45 18.30
N LEU A 291 -10.20 -6.01 18.08
CA LEU A 291 -9.84 -6.62 16.80
C LEU A 291 -10.74 -7.82 16.45
N THR A 292 -11.07 -8.66 17.43
CA THR A 292 -11.98 -9.81 17.21
C THR A 292 -13.39 -9.34 16.83
N ARG A 293 -13.88 -8.27 17.46
CA ARG A 293 -15.18 -7.68 17.12
C ARG A 293 -15.17 -7.02 15.74
N LEU A 294 -14.13 -6.24 15.45
CA LEU A 294 -13.95 -5.60 14.15
C LEU A 294 -13.85 -6.65 13.04
N ALA A 295 -13.12 -7.75 13.23
CA ALA A 295 -13.04 -8.84 12.26
C ALA A 295 -14.43 -9.41 11.91
N LYS A 296 -15.34 -9.46 12.90
CA LYS A 296 -16.73 -9.93 12.76
C LYS A 296 -17.68 -8.85 12.20
N GLY A 297 -17.19 -7.66 11.88
CA GLY A 297 -17.96 -6.53 11.33
C GLY A 297 -18.65 -5.64 12.37
N ASP A 298 -18.35 -5.80 13.66
CA ASP A 298 -18.86 -4.88 14.69
C ASP A 298 -17.93 -3.65 14.80
N THR A 299 -18.40 -2.53 14.25
CA THR A 299 -17.66 -1.26 14.16
C THR A 299 -17.99 -0.26 15.28
N ARG A 300 -18.80 -0.66 16.27
CA ARG A 300 -19.18 0.22 17.40
C ARG A 300 -17.96 0.58 18.24
N ARG A 301 -17.82 1.85 18.61
CA ARG A 301 -16.76 2.33 19.51
C ARG A 301 -16.84 1.59 20.84
N VAL A 302 -15.70 1.13 21.34
CA VAL A 302 -15.56 0.82 22.77
C VAL A 302 -15.22 2.12 23.47
N ASP A 303 -16.15 2.66 24.25
CA ASP A 303 -15.86 3.79 25.12
C ASP A 303 -14.93 3.31 26.23
N VAL A 304 -13.68 3.77 26.23
CA VAL A 304 -12.66 3.37 27.23
C VAL A 304 -13.13 3.72 28.67
N LYS A 305 -14.11 4.62 28.81
CA LYS A 305 -14.76 4.92 30.09
C LYS A 305 -15.52 3.73 30.70
N GLU A 306 -16.08 2.81 29.90
CA GLU A 306 -16.75 1.60 30.42
C GLU A 306 -15.76 0.60 31.02
N LYS A 307 -14.53 0.50 30.47
CA LYS A 307 -13.48 -0.37 31.03
C LYS A 307 -12.97 0.10 32.41
N ILE A 308 -13.06 1.40 32.73
CA ILE A 308 -12.72 1.91 34.09
C ILE A 308 -13.83 1.56 35.09
N ALA A 309 -15.10 1.55 34.67
CA ALA A 309 -16.20 1.17 35.55
C ALA A 309 -16.19 -0.34 35.89
N HIS A 310 -15.84 -1.21 34.93
CA HIS A 310 -15.74 -2.65 35.18
C HIS A 310 -14.48 -3.10 35.93
N LYS A 311 -13.36 -2.36 35.85
CA LYS A 311 -12.18 -2.65 36.69
C LYS A 311 -12.24 -2.05 38.10
N LYS A 312 -13.12 -1.08 38.35
CA LYS A 312 -13.35 -0.51 39.70
C LYS A 312 -14.36 -1.31 40.54
N GLY A 313 -14.95 -2.38 40.02
CA GLY A 313 -15.90 -3.24 40.74
C GLY A 313 -15.28 -4.31 41.66
N ILE A 314 -13.95 -4.36 41.84
CA ILE A 314 -13.28 -5.43 42.62
C ILE A 314 -12.69 -4.90 43.96
N TRP A 315 -12.87 -3.61 44.28
CA TRP A 315 -12.57 -3.11 45.63
C TRP A 315 -13.77 -2.29 46.12
N SER A 316 -14.76 -2.97 46.71
CA SER A 316 -15.73 -2.30 47.57
C SER A 316 -15.05 -1.90 48.88
N ALA A 317 -15.43 -0.73 49.36
CA ALA A 317 -14.81 0.00 50.46
C ALA A 317 -15.17 -0.55 51.85
N ASP A 318 -14.85 -1.81 52.14
CA ASP A 318 -15.20 -2.47 53.44
C ASP A 318 -14.00 -3.13 54.17
N VAL A 319 -12.76 -2.66 53.98
CA VAL A 319 -11.58 -3.23 54.68
C VAL A 319 -10.86 -2.24 55.61
N TRP A 320 -11.46 -1.10 55.94
CA TRP A 320 -10.87 -0.14 56.91
C TRP A 320 -11.74 0.14 58.13
N SER A 321 -12.39 -0.89 58.69
CA SER A 321 -13.09 -0.76 60.00
C SER A 321 -12.77 -1.83 61.05
N LYS A 322 -11.83 -2.76 60.79
CA LYS A 322 -11.31 -3.71 61.81
C LYS A 322 -9.87 -4.12 61.54
N LEU A 323 -8.92 -3.28 61.94
CA LEU A 323 -7.58 -3.52 62.49
C LEU A 323 -6.86 -2.17 62.65
#